data_AF-W4RL44-F1
#
_entry.id   AF-W4RL44-F1
#
_cell.length_a   1.000
_cell.length_b   1.000
_cell.length_c   1.000
_cell.angle_alpha   90.00
_cell.angle_beta   90.00
_cell.angle_gamma   90.00
#
_symmetry.space_group_name_H-M   'P 1'
#
loop_
_entity.id
_entity.type
_entity.pdbx_description
1 polymer ?
#
loop_
_entity_poly.entity_id
_entity_poly.type
_entity_poly.pdbx_seq_one_letter_code
_entity_poly.pdbx_strand_id
1 'polypeptide(L)' 'MRSFSRNCVEELGEPDIVYDISAVADIKLDAIRAHRSQTELMLEEMADKLKEKDSKTLAWLNNERFWTYKFS' A
#
# COMPACT_ATOMS: atom_id res chain seq x y z
N MET A 1 0.98 13.53 -8.89
CA MET A 1 1.00 12.27 -9.67
C MET A 1 0.52 11.14 -8.77
N ARG A 2 -0.75 10.72 -8.87
CA ARG A 2 -1.30 9.51 -8.23
C ARG A 2 -2.39 8.97 -9.15
N SER A 3 -2.17 7.82 -9.79
CA SER A 3 -3.15 7.21 -10.70
C SER A 3 -3.18 5.67 -10.69
N PHE A 4 -2.53 5.02 -9.70
CA PHE A 4 -2.34 3.56 -9.74
C PHE A 4 -2.85 2.79 -8.51
N SER A 5 -3.59 3.40 -7.58
CA SER A 5 -3.90 2.68 -6.32
C SER A 5 -5.36 2.74 -5.87
N ARG A 6 -6.09 3.81 -6.20
CA ARG A 6 -7.46 3.98 -5.69
C ARG A 6 -8.51 3.31 -6.59
N ASN A 7 -8.26 3.27 -7.89
CA ASN A 7 -9.19 2.72 -8.87
C ASN A 7 -8.82 1.33 -9.39
N CYS A 8 -7.73 0.70 -8.92
CA CYS A 8 -7.36 -0.63 -9.41
C CYS A 8 -8.45 -1.69 -9.14
N VAL A 9 -9.16 -1.61 -8.01
CA VAL A 9 -10.27 -2.54 -7.75
C VAL A 9 -11.46 -2.26 -8.68
N GLU A 10 -11.73 -0.99 -8.96
CA GLU A 10 -12.85 -0.60 -9.84
C GLU A 10 -12.55 -0.89 -11.32
N GLU A 11 -11.29 -0.75 -11.75
CA GLU A 11 -10.86 -0.87 -13.15
C GLU A 11 -10.34 -2.27 -13.50
N LEU A 12 -9.67 -2.95 -12.57
CA LEU A 12 -9.01 -4.26 -12.77
C LEU A 12 -9.70 -5.39 -11.99
N GLY A 13 -10.66 -5.09 -11.11
CA GLY A 13 -11.33 -6.08 -10.25
C GLY A 13 -10.57 -6.43 -8.97
N GLU A 14 -10.96 -7.52 -8.31
CA GLU A 14 -10.26 -8.01 -7.13
C GLU A 14 -8.83 -8.49 -7.48
N PRO A 15 -7.83 -8.27 -6.61
CA PRO A 15 -6.47 -8.75 -6.85
C PRO A 15 -6.44 -10.28 -6.88
N ASP A 16 -5.71 -10.85 -7.85
CA ASP A 16 -5.55 -12.30 -7.96
C ASP A 16 -4.58 -12.85 -6.90
N ILE A 17 -3.66 -12.01 -6.43
CA ILE A 17 -2.59 -12.40 -5.52
C ILE A 17 -2.55 -11.43 -4.35
N VAL A 18 -2.61 -11.97 -3.13
CA VAL A 18 -2.44 -11.23 -1.88
C VAL A 18 -1.34 -11.92 -1.07
N TYR A 19 -0.24 -11.21 -0.83
CA TYR A 19 0.86 -11.70 0.00
C TYR A 19 0.90 -10.96 1.34
N ASP A 20 0.89 -11.73 2.44
CA ASP A 20 1.20 -11.21 3.77
C ASP A 20 2.72 -10.97 3.85
N ILE A 21 3.07 -9.72 4.05
CA ILE A 21 4.45 -9.22 4.21
C ILE A 21 4.67 -8.64 5.60
N SER A 22 3.85 -9.00 6.59
CA SER A 22 3.94 -8.46 7.96
C SER A 22 5.35 -8.61 8.56
N ALA A 23 6.05 -9.69 8.20
CA ALA A 23 7.42 -9.96 8.62
C ALA A 23 8.48 -8.98 8.07
N VAL A 24 8.16 -8.25 7.00
CA VAL A 24 9.06 -7.30 6.32
C VAL A 24 8.41 -5.93 6.10
N ALA A 25 7.29 -5.66 6.78
CA ALA A 25 6.52 -4.43 6.63
C ALA A 25 7.30 -3.20 7.12
N ASP A 26 8.23 -3.38 8.06
CA ASP A 26 9.17 -2.37 8.52
C ASP A 26 10.13 -1.94 7.41
N ILE A 27 10.67 -2.89 6.64
CA ILE A 27 11.56 -2.62 5.50
C ILE A 27 10.82 -1.78 4.45
N LYS A 28 9.55 -2.12 4.17
CA LYS A 28 8.68 -1.34 3.27
C LYS A 28 8.51 0.09 3.78
N LEU A 29 8.25 0.27 5.07
CA LEU A 29 8.09 1.60 5.66
C LEU A 29 9.37 2.43 5.58
N ASP A 30 10.52 1.80 5.83
CA ASP A 30 11.82 2.46 5.74
C ASP A 30 12.21 2.83 4.30
N ALA A 31 11.89 1.99 3.33
CA ALA A 31 12.03 2.33 1.91
C ALA A 31 11.17 3.54 1.54
N ILE A 32 9.90 3.60 1.99
CA ILE A 32 9.03 4.76 1.76
C ILE A 32 9.60 6.02 2.44
N ARG A 33 10.13 5.89 3.66
CA ARG A 33 10.78 6.99 4.42
C ARG A 33 12.04 7.51 3.74
N ALA A 34 12.82 6.65 3.08
CA ALA A 34 14.00 7.08 2.33
C ALA A 34 13.64 8.02 1.17
N HIS A 35 12.43 7.88 0.61
CA HIS A 35 11.86 8.78 -0.41
C HIS A 35 11.07 9.97 0.18
N ARG A 36 11.46 10.46 1.38
CA ARG A 36 10.74 11.49 2.15
C ARG A 36 10.20 12.65 1.32
N SER A 37 11.00 13.24 0.44
CA SER A 37 10.59 14.41 -0.36
C SER A 37 9.35 14.17 -1.25
N GLN A 38 9.01 12.92 -1.54
CA GLN A 38 7.83 12.52 -2.32
C GLN A 38 6.74 11.87 -1.47
N THR A 39 7.07 11.40 -0.26
CA THR A 39 6.20 10.55 0.57
C THR A 39 5.83 11.16 1.92
N GLU A 40 6.40 12.31 2.30
CA GLU A 40 6.26 12.94 3.63
C GLU A 40 4.79 13.12 4.03
N LEU A 41 3.99 13.80 3.20
CA LEU A 41 2.55 13.99 3.45
C LEU A 41 1.78 12.66 3.55
N MET A 42 2.13 11.67 2.71
CA MET A 42 1.48 10.36 2.74
C MET A 42 1.84 9.59 4.02
N LEU A 43 3.09 9.71 4.47
CA LEU A 43 3.58 9.07 5.70
C LEU A 43 2.95 9.68 6.95
N GLU A 44 2.77 11.01 6.98
CA GLU A 44 2.06 11.67 8.08
C GLU A 44 0.60 11.19 8.16
N GLU A 45 -0.13 11.22 7.04
CA GLU A 45 -1.51 10.72 6.98
C GLU A 45 -1.62 9.23 7.38
N MET A 46 -0.62 8.41 7.02
CA MET A 46 -0.58 7.01 7.42
C MET A 46 -0.23 6.84 8.89
N ALA A 47 0.73 7.59 9.42
CA ALA A 47 1.14 7.50 10.81
C ALA A 47 -0.02 7.81 11.76
N ASP A 48 -0.86 8.79 11.43
CA ASP A 48 -2.04 9.12 12.23
C ASP A 48 -3.10 8.01 12.15
N LYS A 49 -3.37 7.45 10.97
CA LYS A 49 -4.28 6.30 10.83
C LYS A 49 -3.77 5.04 11.52
N LEU A 50 -2.46 4.83 11.56
CA LEU A 50 -1.81 3.75 12.30
C LEU A 50 -1.97 3.93 13.81
N LYS A 51 -1.87 5.15 14.34
CA LYS A 51 -2.16 5.45 15.76
C LYS A 51 -3.62 5.15 16.09
N GLU A 52 -4.54 5.44 15.17
CA GLU A 52 -5.96 5.12 15.29
C GLU A 52 -6.27 3.62 15.09
N LYS A 53 -5.26 2.79 14.82
CA LYS A 53 -5.38 1.35 14.53
C LYS A 53 -6.37 1.07 13.40
N ASP A 54 -6.40 1.94 12.40
CA ASP A 54 -7.27 1.75 11.24
C ASP A 54 -6.95 0.41 10.53
N SER A 55 -7.93 -0.49 10.54
CA SER A 55 -7.77 -1.85 10.00
C SER A 55 -7.41 -1.86 8.51
N LYS A 56 -7.85 -0.85 7.75
CA LYS A 56 -7.52 -0.74 6.32
C LYS A 56 -6.05 -0.38 6.11
N THR A 57 -5.52 0.53 6.91
CA THR A 57 -4.12 0.95 6.87
C THR A 57 -3.20 -0.18 7.29
N LEU A 58 -3.56 -0.93 8.33
CA LEU A 58 -2.83 -2.13 8.75
C LEU A 58 -2.86 -3.22 7.66
N ALA A 59 -4.02 -3.46 7.05
CA ALA A 59 -4.13 -4.42 5.96
C ALA A 59 -3.28 -4.00 4.74
N TRP A 60 -3.25 -2.71 4.39
CA TRP A 60 -2.42 -2.20 3.30
C TRP A 60 -0.91 -2.28 3.58
N LEU A 61 -0.51 -2.02 4.84
CA LEU A 61 0.89 -2.08 5.23
C LEU A 61 1.39 -3.53 5.22
N ASN A 62 0.58 -4.44 5.78
CA ASN A 62 0.95 -5.84 5.95
C ASN A 62 0.65 -6.72 4.75
N ASN A 63 -0.21 -6.31 3.80
CA ASN A 63 -0.55 -7.13 2.64
C ASN A 63 -0.25 -6.39 1.33
N GLU A 64 0.46 -7.07 0.44
CA GLU A 64 0.66 -6.61 -0.93
C GLU A 64 -0.31 -7.32 -1.88
N ARG A 65 -0.91 -6.53 -2.77
CA ARG A 65 -1.95 -6.98 -3.69
C ARG A 65 -1.46 -6.80 -5.12
N PHE A 66 -1.53 -7.86 -5.91
CA PHE A 66 -1.07 -7.87 -7.29
C PHE A 66 -2.18 -8.41 -8.22
N TRP A 67 -2.23 -7.84 -9.42
CA TRP A 67 -3.13 -8.23 -10.50
C TRP A 67 -2.33 -8.83 -11.64
N THR A 68 -2.79 -9.95 -12.19
CA THR A 68 -2.13 -10.56 -13.36
C THR A 68 -2.78 -10.04 -14.64
N TYR A 69 -2.16 -9.03 -15.26
CA TYR A 69 -2.62 -8.51 -16.54
C TYR A 69 -2.16 -9.42 -17.70
N LYS A 70 -3.12 -10.02 -18.44
CA LYS A 70 -2.82 -10.81 -19.64
C LYS A 70 -3.00 -9.93 -20.89
N PHE A 71 -1.89 -9.62 -21.57
CA PHE A 71 -1.94 -9.02 -22.91
C PHE A 71 -2.42 -10.10 -23.90
N SER A 72 -3.54 -9.85 -24.56
CA SER A 72 -4.09 -10.69 -25.64
C SER A 72 -3.97 -9.98 -26.97
#